data_AF-A0A538ACJ2-F1
#
_entry.id   AF-A0A538ACJ2-F1
#
_cell.length_a   1.000
_cell.length_b   1.000
_cell.length_c   1.000
_cell.angle_alpha   90.00
_cell.angle_beta   90.00
_cell.angle_gamma   90.00
#
_symmetry.space_group_name_H-M   'P 1'
#
loop_
_entity.id
_entity.type
_entity.pdbx_description
1 polymer ?
#
loop_
_entity_poly.entity_id
_entity_poly.type
_entity_poly.pdbx_seq_one_letter_code
_entity_poly.pdbx_strand_id
1 'polypeptide(L)'
;MSANKKTATLHLEDVSIIDSFHFLGEDSVPATVSFDVTWTGSGPRHHFKPGSNDPTDPTNFDGKFRFGVATGTFSGSNSDGFSFTSDPGATSEGAFAEIGSESNGLFIS
;
A
#
# COMPACT_ATOMS: atom_id res chain seq x y z
N MET A 1 0.10 -7.22 -11.84
CA MET A 1 1.44 -6.66 -12.11
C MET A 1 1.81 -6.90 -13.58
N SER A 2 2.39 -5.92 -14.27
CA SER A 2 2.77 -6.05 -15.69
C SER A 2 3.90 -7.05 -15.93
N ALA A 3 4.07 -7.51 -17.17
CA ALA A 3 5.11 -8.48 -17.56
C ALA A 3 6.54 -7.99 -17.26
N ASN A 4 6.80 -6.68 -17.39
CA ASN A 4 8.08 -6.07 -17.00
C ASN A 4 8.14 -5.72 -15.50
N LYS A 5 7.07 -5.99 -14.74
CA LYS A 5 6.91 -5.71 -13.32
C LYS A 5 7.26 -4.26 -12.97
N LYS A 6 6.86 -3.32 -13.84
CA LYS A 6 6.95 -1.88 -13.63
C LYS A 6 5.59 -1.25 -13.32
N THR A 7 4.50 -1.98 -13.52
CA THR A 7 3.16 -1.46 -13.24
C THR A 7 2.41 -2.44 -12.36
N ALA A 8 1.78 -1.93 -11.31
CA ALA A 8 0.81 -2.66 -10.49
C ALA A 8 -0.43 -1.79 -10.35
N THR A 9 -1.58 -2.44 -10.34
CA THR A 9 -2.89 -1.79 -10.19
C THR A 9 -3.61 -2.45 -9.02
N LEU A 10 -4.24 -1.63 -8.19
CA LEU A 10 -5.14 -2.05 -7.13
C LEU A 10 -6.51 -1.45 -7.45
N HIS A 11 -7.51 -2.32 -7.54
CA HIS A 11 -8.89 -1.91 -7.67
C HIS A 11 -9.68 -2.56 -6.54
N LEU A 12 -10.25 -1.72 -5.69
CA LEU A 12 -11.09 -2.09 -4.55
C LEU A 12 -12.35 -1.24 -4.63
N GLU A 13 -13.49 -1.87 -4.55
CA GLU A 13 -14.79 -1.22 -4.60
C GLU A 13 -15.59 -1.63 -3.36
N ASP A 14 -16.12 -0.63 -2.66
CA ASP A 14 -17.02 -0.75 -1.52
C ASP A 14 -16.55 -1.75 -0.45
N VAL A 15 -15.25 -1.70 -0.13
CA VAL A 15 -14.67 -2.57 0.88
C VAL A 15 -15.10 -2.09 2.26
N SER A 16 -15.75 -2.99 3.01
CA SER A 16 -16.15 -2.74 4.39
C SER A 16 -14.92 -2.75 5.31
N ILE A 17 -14.80 -1.71 6.12
CA ILE A 17 -13.76 -1.55 7.14
C ILE A 17 -14.39 -1.05 8.45
N ILE A 18 -13.59 -1.08 9.53
CA ILE A 18 -13.91 -0.39 10.77
C ILE A 18 -13.08 0.89 10.83
N ASP A 19 -13.76 2.03 10.87
CA ASP A 19 -13.15 3.34 11.09
C ASP A 19 -13.03 3.56 12.60
N SER A 20 -11.79 3.61 13.11
CA SER A 20 -11.49 3.75 14.53
C SER A 20 -10.85 5.10 14.79
N PHE A 21 -11.45 5.90 15.66
CA PHE A 21 -10.99 7.26 15.94
C PHE A 21 -11.16 7.62 17.42
N HIS A 22 -10.43 8.64 17.86
CA HIS A 22 -10.51 9.14 19.22
C HIS A 22 -11.29 10.45 19.25
N PHE A 23 -12.53 10.40 19.73
CA PHE A 23 -13.38 11.57 19.94
C PHE A 23 -14.16 11.42 21.24
N LEU A 24 -13.75 12.14 22.29
CA LEU A 24 -14.28 12.00 23.66
C LEU A 24 -14.19 10.58 24.27
N GLY A 25 -13.44 9.70 23.63
CA GLY A 25 -13.30 8.28 23.93
C GLY A 25 -12.74 7.55 22.71
N GLU A 26 -12.46 6.26 22.86
CA GLU A 26 -12.22 5.38 21.73
C GLU A 26 -13.58 5.01 21.11
N ASP A 27 -13.74 5.28 19.82
CA ASP A 27 -14.95 4.97 19.07
C ASP A 27 -14.60 4.23 17.78
N SER A 28 -15.54 3.42 17.30
CA SER A 28 -15.38 2.59 16.12
C SER A 28 -16.70 2.42 15.39
N VAL A 29 -16.73 2.76 14.10
CA VAL A 29 -17.94 2.70 13.29
C VAL A 29 -17.72 1.97 11.96
N PRO A 30 -18.74 1.30 11.41
CA PRO A 30 -18.66 0.74 10.07
C PRO A 30 -18.39 1.82 9.03
N ALA A 31 -17.47 1.54 8.12
CA ALA A 31 -17.16 2.41 6.99
C ALA A 31 -16.93 1.60 5.71
N THR A 32 -16.98 2.31 4.60
CA THR A 32 -16.78 1.78 3.25
C THR A 32 -15.71 2.60 2.55
N VAL A 33 -14.78 1.93 1.86
CA VAL A 33 -13.70 2.58 1.10
C VAL A 33 -13.56 1.97 -0.29
N SER A 34 -13.19 2.83 -1.24
CA SER A 34 -12.92 2.45 -2.63
C SER A 34 -11.58 3.04 -3.07
N PHE A 35 -10.80 2.25 -3.81
CA PHE A 35 -9.47 2.62 -4.31
C PHE A 35 -9.32 2.16 -5.76
N ASP A 36 -8.86 3.07 -6.61
CA ASP A 36 -8.32 2.74 -7.93
C ASP A 36 -6.95 3.37 -8.06
N VAL A 37 -5.90 2.57 -7.88
CA VAL A 37 -4.53 3.06 -7.78
C VAL A 37 -3.62 2.29 -8.72
N THR A 38 -2.82 3.03 -9.48
CA THR A 38 -1.77 2.50 -10.33
C THR A 38 -0.40 2.96 -9.85
N TRP A 39 0.49 2.01 -9.56
CA TRP A 39 1.90 2.27 -9.34
C TRP A 39 2.66 2.11 -10.64
N THR A 40 3.51 3.08 -10.97
CA THR A 40 4.44 3.04 -12.10
C THR A 40 5.87 3.20 -11.60
N GLY A 41 6.67 2.14 -11.74
CA GLY A 41 8.05 2.07 -11.30
C GLY A 41 9.06 2.60 -12.33
N SER A 42 10.07 3.30 -11.84
CA SER A 42 11.19 3.83 -12.61
C SER A 42 12.52 3.20 -12.14
N GLY A 43 13.61 3.45 -12.88
CA GLY A 43 14.96 3.04 -12.45
C GLY A 43 15.24 1.53 -12.35
N PRO A 44 16.43 1.16 -11.85
CA PRO A 44 16.80 -0.22 -11.54
C PRO A 44 16.08 -0.71 -10.28
N ARG A 45 16.04 -2.04 -10.07
CA ARG A 45 15.64 -2.56 -8.77
C ARG A 45 16.80 -2.47 -7.78
N HIS A 46 16.49 -2.17 -6.54
CA HIS A 46 17.36 -2.42 -5.41
C HIS A 46 16.87 -3.66 -4.65
N HIS A 47 17.82 -4.38 -4.06
CA HIS A 47 17.57 -5.59 -3.31
C HIS A 47 17.67 -5.26 -1.83
N PHE A 48 16.59 -5.47 -1.09
CA PHE A 48 16.65 -5.52 0.35
C PHE A 48 17.12 -6.92 0.74
N LYS A 49 18.33 -7.00 1.32
CA LYS A 49 18.88 -8.25 1.82
C LYS A 49 18.42 -8.44 3.26
N PRO A 50 18.00 -9.66 3.65
CA PRO A 50 17.71 -9.98 5.04
C PRO A 50 18.89 -9.57 5.95
N GLY A 51 18.57 -8.84 7.02
CA GLY A 51 19.54 -8.49 8.06
C GLY A 51 19.81 -9.65 9.02
N SER A 52 18.97 -10.68 8.97
CA SER A 52 18.96 -11.85 9.84
C SER A 52 18.41 -13.06 9.09
N ASN A 53 18.82 -14.26 9.51
CA ASN A 53 18.24 -15.52 9.04
C ASN A 53 17.20 -16.08 10.04
N ASP A 54 16.96 -15.39 11.16
CA ASP A 54 15.93 -15.77 12.12
C ASP A 54 14.53 -15.52 11.51
N PRO A 55 13.66 -16.51 11.38
CA PRO A 55 12.32 -16.38 10.78
C PRO A 55 11.40 -15.40 11.53
N THR A 56 11.73 -15.06 12.78
CA THR A 56 10.94 -14.14 13.63
C THR A 56 11.52 -12.74 13.69
N ASP A 57 12.72 -12.52 13.14
CA ASP A 57 13.34 -11.20 13.07
C ASP A 57 12.67 -10.37 11.96
N PRO A 58 12.18 -9.15 12.26
CA PRO A 58 11.53 -8.30 11.26
C PRO A 58 12.46 -7.88 10.12
N THR A 59 13.77 -8.03 10.28
CA THR A 59 14.77 -7.81 9.22
C THR A 59 14.97 -9.03 8.32
N ASN A 60 14.35 -10.18 8.60
CA ASN A 60 14.38 -11.37 7.75
C ASN A 60 13.38 -11.28 6.59
N PHE A 61 13.58 -10.26 5.77
CA PHE A 61 12.74 -9.92 4.63
C PHE A 61 13.59 -9.90 3.36
N ASP A 62 13.18 -10.65 2.34
CA ASP A 62 13.81 -10.65 1.02
C ASP A 62 12.91 -9.92 0.01
N GLY A 63 13.38 -8.78 -0.47
CA GLY A 63 12.56 -7.86 -1.25
C GLY A 63 13.29 -7.24 -2.43
N LYS A 64 12.63 -7.21 -3.60
CA LYS A 64 13.17 -6.59 -4.82
C LYS A 64 12.26 -5.47 -5.28
N PHE A 65 12.63 -4.24 -4.92
CA PHE A 65 11.84 -3.03 -5.13
C PHE A 65 12.51 -2.08 -6.12
N ARG A 66 11.74 -1.12 -6.58
CA ARG A 66 12.19 0.06 -7.30
C ARG A 66 11.31 1.22 -6.88
N PHE A 67 11.85 2.44 -6.94
CA PHE A 67 11.05 3.64 -6.81
C PHE A 67 9.96 3.68 -7.88
N GLY A 68 8.83 4.30 -7.53
CA GLY A 68 7.72 4.52 -8.44
C GLY A 68 6.91 5.73 -8.03
N VAL A 69 5.84 5.95 -8.79
CA VAL A 69 4.80 6.93 -8.49
C VAL A 69 3.47 6.19 -8.46
N ALA A 70 2.67 6.42 -7.43
CA ALA A 70 1.28 5.98 -7.36
C ALA A 70 0.39 7.11 -7.85
N THR A 71 -0.51 6.81 -8.78
CA THR A 71 -1.55 7.73 -9.25
C THR A 71 -2.90 7.04 -9.20
N GLY A 72 -3.94 7.74 -8.77
CA GLY A 72 -5.24 7.10 -8.66
C GLY A 72 -6.34 7.98 -8.07
N THR A 73 -7.40 7.31 -7.66
CA THR A 73 -8.50 7.88 -6.89
C THR A 73 -8.77 7.03 -5.65
N PHE A 74 -9.29 7.68 -4.62
CA PHE A 74 -9.73 7.01 -3.42
C PHE A 74 -10.89 7.79 -2.78
N SER A 75 -11.80 7.07 -2.15
CA SER A 75 -12.93 7.64 -1.42
C SER A 75 -13.28 6.80 -0.22
N GLY A 76 -14.01 7.40 0.70
CA GLY A 76 -14.56 6.68 1.83
C GLY A 76 -15.73 7.41 2.47
N SER A 77 -16.55 6.64 3.18
CA SER A 77 -17.64 7.16 3.99
C SER A 77 -17.91 6.23 5.17
N ASN A 78 -18.40 6.79 6.28
CA ASN A 78 -18.78 6.01 7.46
C ASN A 78 -20.27 6.18 7.82
N SER A 79 -20.76 5.33 8.73
CA SER A 79 -22.17 5.32 9.15
C SER A 79 -22.64 6.60 9.84
N ASP A 80 -21.70 7.41 10.33
CA ASP A 80 -21.97 8.65 11.05
C ASP A 80 -22.06 9.87 10.11
N GLY A 81 -21.88 9.64 8.81
CA GLY A 81 -22.05 10.65 7.76
C GLY A 81 -20.78 11.39 7.37
N PHE A 82 -19.62 11.01 7.90
CA PHE A 82 -18.35 11.50 7.37
C PHE A 82 -18.09 10.88 5.99
N SER A 83 -17.55 11.68 5.07
CA SER A 83 -17.13 11.21 3.75
C SER A 83 -16.00 12.06 3.17
N PHE A 84 -15.23 11.45 2.27
CA PHE A 84 -14.18 12.12 1.52
C PHE A 84 -14.00 11.48 0.15
N THR A 85 -13.45 12.27 -0.78
CA THR A 85 -13.02 11.83 -2.11
C THR A 85 -11.71 12.54 -2.43
N SER A 86 -10.77 11.81 -3.01
CA SER A 86 -9.51 12.37 -3.49
C SER A 86 -9.73 13.35 -4.64
N ASP A 87 -8.77 14.24 -4.87
CA ASP A 87 -8.69 14.95 -6.13
C ASP A 87 -8.54 13.97 -7.31
N PRO A 88 -9.06 14.29 -8.50
CA PRO A 88 -8.84 13.50 -9.69
C PRO A 88 -7.35 13.36 -10.00
N GLY A 89 -6.86 12.12 -10.10
CA GLY A 89 -5.45 11.86 -10.41
C GLY A 89 -4.49 12.15 -9.25
N ALA A 90 -4.97 12.05 -8.00
CA ALA A 90 -4.14 12.13 -6.81
C ALA A 90 -2.85 11.30 -6.99
N THR A 91 -1.72 11.92 -6.67
CA THR A 91 -0.39 11.40 -7.01
C THR A 91 0.55 11.41 -5.81
N SER A 92 1.42 10.41 -5.73
CA SER A 92 2.53 10.36 -4.78
C SER A 92 3.80 11.04 -5.30
N GLU A 93 3.74 11.79 -6.41
CA GLU A 93 4.91 12.50 -6.93
C GLU A 93 5.48 13.48 -5.88
N GLY A 94 6.79 13.45 -5.68
CA GLY A 94 7.46 14.19 -4.59
C GLY A 94 7.35 13.53 -3.21
N ALA A 95 6.59 12.44 -3.07
CA ALA A 95 6.55 11.58 -1.90
C ALA A 95 7.16 10.20 -2.19
N PHE A 96 7.32 9.37 -1.16
CA PHE A 96 7.85 8.02 -1.29
C PHE A 96 6.78 7.06 -1.85
N ALA A 97 7.15 6.31 -2.89
CA ALA A 97 6.41 5.14 -3.34
C ALA A 97 7.36 4.12 -3.97
N GLU A 98 7.09 2.84 -3.75
CA GLU A 98 7.85 1.73 -4.31
C GLU A 98 6.93 0.64 -4.84
N ILE A 99 7.46 -0.10 -5.81
CA ILE A 99 6.81 -1.27 -6.39
C ILE A 99 7.83 -2.39 -6.52
N GLY A 100 7.43 -3.60 -6.14
CA GLY A 100 8.33 -4.74 -6.17
C GLY A 100 7.64 -6.04 -5.84
N SER A 101 8.46 -7.02 -5.51
CA SER A 101 8.02 -8.29 -4.95
C SER A 101 8.76 -8.52 -3.65
N GLU A 102 8.03 -8.93 -2.64
CA GLU A 102 8.56 -9.47 -1.40
C GLU A 102 8.39 -10.99 -1.35
N SER A 103 9.22 -11.62 -0.54
CA SER A 103 9.04 -12.99 -0.08
C SER A 103 9.43 -13.09 1.39
N ASN A 104 8.79 -14.02 2.09
CA ASN A 104 9.26 -14.50 3.38
C ASN A 104 10.74 -14.86 3.25
N GLY A 105 11.58 -14.42 4.18
CA GLY A 105 13.05 -14.38 4.05
C GLY A 105 13.78 -15.71 3.77
N LEU A 106 15.09 -15.73 3.97
CA LEU A 106 15.89 -16.91 3.62
C LEU A 106 15.89 -17.92 4.79
N PHE A 107 15.09 -18.98 4.67
CA PHE A 107 14.90 -19.98 5.74
C PHE A 107 15.95 -21.11 5.75
N ILE A 108 16.76 -21.24 4.71
CA ILE A 108 17.80 -22.26 4.57
C ILE A 108 18.92 -21.71 3.68
N SER A 109 20.11 -21.55 4.25
CA SER A 109 21.35 -21.17 3.56
C SER A 109 22.26 -22.37 3.36
#